data_AF-G2NWU4-F1
#
_entry.id   AF-G2NWU4-F1
#
_cell.length_a   1.000
_cell.length_b   1.000
_cell.length_c   1.000
_cell.angle_alpha   90.00
_cell.angle_beta   90.00
_cell.angle_gamma   90.00
#
_symmetry.space_group_name_H-M   'P 1'
#
loop_
_entity.id
_entity.type
_entity.pdbx_description
1 polymer ?
#
loop_
_entity_poly.entity_id
_entity_poly.type
_entity_poly.pdbx_seq_one_letter_code
_entity_poly.pdbx_strand_id
1 'polypeptide(L)'
;MGIYYLPEESDPTASPEAIELIFKESGSLGLASGTDWTLRIEKGTWPELPQWCHPRDAWTYRDISTLPEESLGKILSLRKQVNEHGDLVQAELQFEGGSRIAVTSGESLELRSTSTRDDSRLPPEEEFKYLLEYAHDDWLGFSVISGAVASILGKGASQSQLREMTVRLIGDLYDRGVRAGDLTSSDAHPFAPWSTTKGETLDRIRSEMAKLPGLPDSGDICWFTVP
;
A
#
# COMPACT_ATOMS: atom_id res chain seq x y z
N MET A 1 -6.87 -0.74 -8.75
CA MET A 1 -6.31 -1.08 -10.07
C MET A 1 -6.38 0.15 -10.94
N GLY A 2 -5.31 0.46 -11.66
CA GLY A 2 -5.33 1.46 -12.71
C GLY A 2 -4.66 0.90 -13.95
N ILE A 3 -5.18 1.29 -15.09
CA ILE A 3 -4.69 0.85 -16.39
C ILE A 3 -4.23 2.06 -17.20
N TYR A 4 -3.44 1.81 -18.22
CA TYR A 4 -3.16 2.79 -19.25
C TYR A 4 -3.31 2.18 -20.64
N TYR A 5 -3.60 3.03 -21.61
CA TYR A 5 -3.78 2.65 -23.00
C TYR A 5 -2.50 2.95 -23.77
N LEU A 6 -2.00 1.97 -24.53
CA LEU A 6 -0.88 2.14 -25.46
C LEU A 6 -1.26 1.63 -26.86
N PRO A 7 -0.72 2.24 -27.93
CA PRO A 7 -0.62 1.58 -29.22
C PRO A 7 0.15 0.25 -29.07
N GLU A 8 -0.32 -0.81 -29.72
CA GLU A 8 0.21 -2.18 -29.57
C GLU A 8 1.73 -2.28 -29.79
N GLU A 9 2.28 -1.45 -30.68
CA GLU A 9 3.70 -1.41 -31.04
C GLU A 9 4.59 -0.60 -30.08
N SER A 10 4.02 0.00 -29.02
CA SER A 10 4.75 0.91 -28.13
C SER A 10 5.66 0.19 -27.12
N ASP A 11 6.76 0.86 -26.75
CA ASP A 11 7.66 0.42 -25.67
C ASP A 11 6.86 0.26 -24.35
N PRO A 12 6.94 -0.91 -23.67
CA PRO A 12 6.34 -1.15 -22.36
C PRO A 12 6.69 -0.14 -21.26
N THR A 13 7.80 0.57 -21.43
CA THR A 13 8.33 1.56 -20.47
C THR A 13 7.95 3.00 -20.84
N ALA A 14 7.27 3.20 -21.98
CA ALA A 14 6.82 4.52 -22.40
C ALA A 14 5.80 5.09 -21.41
N SER A 15 5.89 6.40 -21.18
CA SER A 15 4.89 7.11 -20.38
C SER A 15 3.55 7.12 -21.12
N PRO A 16 2.43 6.86 -20.43
CA PRO A 16 1.14 6.73 -21.08
C PRO A 16 0.57 8.08 -21.53
N GLU A 17 -0.19 8.10 -22.63
CA GLU A 17 -0.96 9.28 -23.03
C GLU A 17 -2.23 9.47 -22.18
N ALA A 18 -2.77 8.36 -21.67
CA ALA A 18 -3.92 8.34 -20.79
C ALA A 18 -3.85 7.19 -19.79
N ILE A 19 -4.36 7.44 -18.59
CA ILE A 19 -4.57 6.43 -17.57
C ILE A 19 -6.03 6.40 -17.16
N GLU A 20 -6.47 5.26 -16.66
CA GLU A 20 -7.81 5.07 -16.14
C GLU A 20 -7.77 4.34 -14.79
N LEU A 21 -8.29 5.01 -13.76
CA LEU A 21 -8.36 4.46 -12.40
C LEU A 21 -9.70 3.74 -12.22
N ILE A 22 -9.66 2.45 -11.87
CA ILE A 22 -10.84 1.59 -11.78
C ILE A 22 -11.22 1.39 -10.31
N PHE A 23 -12.45 1.76 -9.97
CA PHE A 23 -13.05 1.64 -8.65
C PHE A 23 -14.11 0.54 -8.66
N LYS A 24 -13.95 -0.47 -7.80
CA LYS A 24 -14.82 -1.66 -7.76
C LYS A 24 -16.32 -1.35 -7.68
N GLU A 25 -16.69 -0.24 -7.03
CA GLU A 25 -18.09 0.10 -6.72
C GLU A 25 -18.58 1.38 -7.40
N SER A 26 -17.71 2.14 -8.07
CA SER A 26 -18.06 3.50 -8.55
C SER A 26 -17.63 3.80 -9.99
N GLY A 27 -17.24 2.77 -10.75
CA GLY A 27 -16.83 2.90 -12.15
C GLY A 27 -15.37 3.30 -12.27
N SER A 28 -15.04 4.15 -13.24
CA SER A 28 -13.67 4.55 -13.52
C SER A 28 -13.50 6.04 -13.75
N LEU A 29 -12.27 6.52 -13.57
CA LEU A 29 -11.85 7.90 -13.78
C LEU A 29 -10.75 7.94 -14.83
N GLY A 30 -11.02 8.58 -15.96
CA GLY A 30 -10.07 8.79 -17.05
C GLY A 30 -9.26 10.06 -16.83
N LEU A 31 -7.95 9.96 -17.05
CA LEU A 31 -6.98 11.05 -16.96
C LEU A 31 -6.15 11.01 -18.24
N ALA A 32 -6.13 12.08 -19.03
CA ALA A 32 -5.45 12.11 -20.33
C ALA A 32 -4.68 13.41 -20.54
N SER A 33 -3.53 13.33 -21.22
CA SER A 33 -2.82 14.52 -21.70
C SER A 33 -3.44 14.97 -23.02
N GLY A 34 -3.94 16.19 -23.10
CA GLY A 34 -4.34 16.81 -24.36
C GLY A 34 -3.13 17.12 -25.24
N THR A 35 -3.36 17.30 -26.55
CA THR A 35 -2.33 17.75 -27.50
C THR A 35 -1.79 19.15 -27.17
N ASP A 36 -2.55 19.92 -26.41
CA ASP A 36 -2.21 21.23 -25.84
C ASP A 36 -1.56 21.10 -24.45
N TRP A 37 -1.19 19.88 -24.04
CA TRP A 37 -0.68 19.53 -22.72
C TRP A 37 -1.62 19.86 -21.56
N THR A 38 -2.91 20.10 -21.85
CA THR A 38 -3.93 20.25 -20.82
C THR A 38 -4.30 18.88 -20.27
N LEU A 39 -4.24 18.71 -18.95
CA LEU A 39 -4.73 17.53 -18.25
C LEU A 39 -6.26 17.49 -18.30
N ARG A 40 -6.81 16.44 -18.89
CA ARG A 40 -8.25 16.17 -18.92
C ARG A 40 -8.61 15.15 -17.85
N ILE A 41 -9.66 15.44 -17.09
CA ILE A 41 -10.19 14.56 -16.05
C ILE A 41 -11.65 14.29 -16.37
N GLU A 42 -11.97 13.04 -16.70
CA GLU A 42 -13.28 12.65 -17.21
C GLU A 42 -13.76 11.35 -16.56
N LYS A 43 -15.06 11.08 -16.67
CA LYS A 43 -15.57 9.76 -16.30
C LYS A 43 -14.97 8.73 -17.27
N GLY A 44 -14.38 7.69 -16.72
CA GLY A 44 -13.79 6.61 -17.51
C GLY A 44 -14.84 5.76 -18.23
N THR A 45 -14.38 4.97 -19.20
CA THR A 45 -15.20 4.11 -20.07
C THR A 45 -14.95 2.62 -19.82
N TRP A 46 -14.06 2.25 -18.89
CA TRP A 46 -13.77 0.85 -18.57
C TRP A 46 -15.04 0.02 -18.33
N PRO A 47 -15.16 -1.18 -18.93
CA PRO A 47 -14.12 -1.93 -19.68
C PRO A 47 -13.99 -1.59 -21.17
N GLU A 48 -14.67 -0.57 -21.67
CA GLU A 48 -14.60 -0.16 -23.07
C GLU A 48 -13.41 0.79 -23.35
N LEU A 49 -12.77 0.63 -24.51
CA LEU A 49 -11.74 1.58 -24.97
C LEU A 49 -12.35 2.99 -25.20
N PRO A 50 -11.66 4.06 -24.77
CA PRO A 50 -12.06 5.43 -25.05
C PRO A 50 -12.28 5.71 -26.54
N GLN A 51 -13.14 6.69 -26.86
CA GLN A 51 -13.49 7.01 -28.24
C GLN A 51 -12.32 7.52 -29.09
N TRP A 52 -11.29 8.08 -28.46
CA TRP A 52 -10.10 8.60 -29.13
C TRP A 52 -9.08 7.49 -29.49
N CYS A 53 -9.21 6.27 -28.95
CA CYS A 53 -8.40 5.11 -29.35
C CYS A 53 -8.85 4.60 -30.73
N HIS A 54 -8.32 5.20 -31.80
CA HIS A 54 -8.65 4.85 -33.18
C HIS A 54 -7.39 4.61 -34.02
N PRO A 55 -7.31 3.53 -34.81
CA PRO A 55 -8.30 2.45 -34.93
C PRO A 55 -8.25 1.52 -33.71
N ARG A 56 -9.41 1.01 -33.24
CA ARG A 56 -9.53 0.33 -31.92
C ARG A 56 -8.65 -0.91 -31.76
N ASP A 57 -8.42 -1.63 -32.84
CA ASP A 57 -7.61 -2.85 -32.91
C ASP A 57 -6.11 -2.59 -32.73
N ALA A 58 -5.66 -1.34 -32.87
CA ALA A 58 -4.26 -0.96 -32.64
C ALA A 58 -3.95 -0.62 -31.17
N TRP A 59 -4.89 -0.79 -30.24
CA TRP A 59 -4.74 -0.40 -28.84
C TRP A 59 -4.89 -1.58 -27.88
N THR A 60 -4.07 -1.57 -26.84
CA THR A 60 -4.14 -2.52 -25.71
C THR A 60 -4.18 -1.76 -24.38
N TYR A 61 -4.61 -2.44 -23.32
CA TYR A 61 -4.51 -1.92 -21.95
C TYR A 61 -3.41 -2.66 -21.19
N ARG A 62 -2.79 -1.96 -20.24
CA ARG A 62 -1.81 -2.55 -19.32
C ARG A 62 -2.05 -2.05 -17.91
N ASP A 63 -1.77 -2.91 -16.94
CA ASP A 63 -1.77 -2.51 -15.53
C ASP A 63 -0.64 -1.53 -15.25
N ILE A 64 -0.94 -0.52 -14.44
CA ILE A 64 0.06 0.42 -13.96
C ILE A 64 0.77 -0.21 -12.76
N SER A 65 1.98 -0.73 -12.98
CA SER A 65 2.80 -1.39 -11.96
C SER A 65 3.17 -0.50 -10.77
N THR A 66 3.16 0.83 -10.94
CA THR A 66 3.43 1.79 -9.87
C THR A 66 2.22 2.06 -8.98
N LEU A 67 1.02 1.59 -9.35
CA LEU A 67 -0.15 1.67 -8.49
C LEU A 67 -0.22 0.43 -7.60
N PRO A 68 -0.69 0.59 -6.34
CA PRO A 68 -0.85 -0.56 -5.47
C PRO A 68 -1.80 -1.60 -6.11
N GLU A 69 -1.44 -2.88 -5.99
CA GLU A 69 -2.27 -4.00 -6.48
C GLU A 69 -3.64 -4.03 -5.79
N GLU A 70 -3.72 -3.46 -4.59
CA GLU A 70 -4.97 -3.30 -3.87
C GLU A 70 -5.92 -2.32 -4.57
N SER A 71 -7.23 -2.52 -4.40
CA SER A 71 -8.21 -1.58 -4.94
C SER A 71 -8.05 -0.21 -4.29
N LEU A 72 -7.76 0.82 -5.09
CA LEU A 72 -7.84 2.21 -4.66
C LEU A 72 -9.22 2.45 -4.04
N GLY A 73 -9.24 2.88 -2.78
CA GLY A 73 -10.46 3.19 -2.05
C GLY A 73 -11.17 4.43 -2.62
N LYS A 74 -12.05 5.03 -1.82
CA LYS A 74 -12.77 6.24 -2.24
C LYS A 74 -11.82 7.43 -2.37
N ILE A 75 -12.04 8.28 -3.36
CA ILE A 75 -11.35 9.58 -3.47
C ILE A 75 -11.91 10.50 -2.38
N LEU A 76 -11.04 10.96 -1.49
CA LEU A 76 -11.37 11.89 -0.42
C LEU A 76 -11.15 13.34 -0.83
N SER A 77 -10.13 13.62 -1.64
CA SER A 77 -9.86 14.97 -2.14
C SER A 77 -9.20 14.96 -3.52
N LEU A 78 -9.41 16.06 -4.25
CA LEU A 78 -8.80 16.35 -5.53
C LEU A 78 -8.22 17.78 -5.48
N ARG A 79 -6.90 17.88 -5.57
CA ARG A 79 -6.21 19.16 -5.75
C ARG A 79 -5.85 19.33 -7.22
N LYS A 80 -6.13 20.51 -7.76
CA LYS A 80 -5.83 20.89 -9.14
C LYS A 80 -4.77 21.99 -9.14
N GLN A 81 -3.87 21.94 -10.10
CA GLN A 81 -2.90 23.00 -10.36
C GLN A 81 -2.97 23.41 -11.82
N VAL A 82 -3.07 24.73 -12.03
CA VAL A 82 -3.14 25.35 -13.34
C VAL A 82 -1.83 26.06 -13.67
N ASN A 83 -1.52 26.18 -14.95
CA ASN A 83 -0.40 26.99 -15.44
C ASN A 83 -0.75 28.50 -15.45
N GLU A 84 0.17 29.33 -15.93
CA GLU A 84 -0.02 30.79 -16.06
C GLU A 84 -1.14 31.20 -17.03
N HIS A 85 -1.51 30.31 -17.95
CA HIS A 85 -2.59 30.51 -18.92
C HIS A 85 -3.97 30.05 -18.40
N GLY A 86 -4.00 29.42 -17.22
CA GLY A 86 -5.22 28.90 -16.61
C GLY A 86 -5.56 27.46 -17.00
N ASP A 87 -4.71 26.78 -17.76
CA ASP A 87 -4.93 25.39 -18.16
C ASP A 87 -4.58 24.45 -17.01
N LEU A 88 -5.40 23.42 -16.82
CA LEU A 88 -5.12 22.37 -15.84
C LEU A 88 -3.92 21.55 -16.30
N VAL A 89 -2.85 21.53 -15.52
CA VAL A 89 -1.62 20.79 -15.87
C VAL A 89 -1.28 19.68 -14.89
N GLN A 90 -1.86 19.72 -13.69
CA GLN A 90 -1.62 18.70 -12.69
C GLN A 90 -2.85 18.48 -11.80
N ALA A 91 -3.04 17.23 -11.41
CA ALA A 91 -4.04 16.82 -10.43
C ALA A 91 -3.42 15.88 -9.38
N GLU A 92 -3.76 16.09 -8.11
CA GLU A 92 -3.44 15.17 -7.02
C GLU A 92 -4.74 14.63 -6.41
N LEU A 93 -4.89 13.32 -6.46
CA LEU A 93 -6.00 12.56 -5.89
C LEU A 93 -5.55 11.97 -4.56
N GLN A 94 -6.29 12.22 -3.49
CA GLN A 94 -6.08 11.56 -2.20
C GLN A 94 -7.17 10.52 -1.96
N PHE A 95 -6.78 9.32 -1.55
CA PHE A 95 -7.67 8.20 -1.33
C PHE A 95 -7.85 7.90 0.16
N GLU A 96 -8.96 7.22 0.46
CA GLU A 96 -9.15 6.50 1.71
C GLU A 96 -8.00 5.51 1.93
N GLY A 97 -7.46 5.46 3.15
CA GLY A 97 -6.22 4.72 3.45
C GLY A 97 -4.94 5.55 3.29
N GLY A 98 -5.02 6.77 2.75
CA GLY A 98 -3.92 7.76 2.77
C GLY A 98 -3.01 7.78 1.54
N SER A 99 -3.20 6.85 0.60
CA SER A 99 -2.53 6.88 -0.70
C SER A 99 -2.86 8.16 -1.47
N ARG A 100 -1.90 8.65 -2.25
CA ARG A 100 -2.04 9.77 -3.17
C ARG A 100 -1.53 9.40 -4.55
N ILE A 101 -2.20 9.91 -5.56
CA ILE A 101 -1.79 9.80 -6.95
C ILE A 101 -1.72 11.22 -7.51
N ALA A 102 -0.53 11.64 -7.92
CA ALA A 102 -0.32 12.86 -8.66
C ALA A 102 -0.11 12.54 -10.14
N VAL A 103 -0.84 13.25 -11.00
CA VAL A 103 -0.75 13.14 -12.46
C VAL A 103 -0.41 14.50 -13.01
N THR A 104 0.62 14.57 -13.86
CA THR A 104 1.06 15.78 -14.54
C THR A 104 0.97 15.57 -16.04
N SER A 105 0.37 16.51 -16.75
CA SER A 105 0.32 16.49 -18.21
C SER A 105 1.56 17.12 -18.84
N GLY A 106 1.84 16.71 -20.06
CA GLY A 106 3.01 17.09 -20.85
C GLY A 106 2.99 16.35 -22.19
N GLU A 107 4.15 16.08 -22.77
CA GLU A 107 4.28 15.21 -23.96
C GLU A 107 3.69 13.81 -23.70
N SER A 108 3.79 13.34 -22.46
CA SER A 108 3.09 12.16 -21.95
C SER A 108 2.66 12.42 -20.51
N LEU A 109 1.79 11.59 -19.96
CA LEU A 109 1.43 11.71 -18.54
C LEU A 109 2.57 11.21 -17.66
N GLU A 110 2.98 12.07 -16.72
CA GLU A 110 3.77 11.64 -15.59
C GLU A 110 2.85 11.23 -14.45
N LEU A 111 3.02 10.00 -13.97
CA LEU A 111 2.31 9.46 -12.81
C LEU A 111 3.27 9.32 -11.63
N ARG A 112 2.88 9.87 -10.49
CA ARG A 112 3.56 9.64 -9.21
C ARG A 112 2.54 9.14 -8.20
N SER A 113 2.73 7.91 -7.75
CA SER A 113 2.00 7.36 -6.63
C SER A 113 2.82 7.52 -5.36
N THR A 114 2.15 7.88 -4.28
CA THR A 114 2.71 7.79 -2.93
C THR A 114 1.67 7.05 -2.11
N SER A 115 1.95 5.81 -1.74
CA SER A 115 1.11 5.14 -0.75
C SER A 115 1.60 5.53 0.65
N THR A 116 0.68 5.53 1.62
CA THR A 116 1.05 5.37 3.03
C THR A 116 1.74 4.03 3.31
N ARG A 117 1.65 3.04 2.39
CA ARG A 117 2.73 2.07 2.17
C ARG A 117 3.91 2.78 1.54
N ASP A 118 4.60 3.49 2.40
CA ASP A 118 5.91 4.00 2.13
C ASP A 118 6.88 2.80 2.06
N ASP A 119 7.27 2.39 0.85
CA ASP A 119 8.31 1.38 0.62
C ASP A 119 9.68 1.87 1.13
N SER A 120 9.85 3.18 1.37
CA SER A 120 11.03 3.71 2.08
C SER A 120 10.97 3.53 3.60
N ARG A 121 9.92 2.85 4.11
CA ARG A 121 9.71 2.49 5.52
C ARG A 121 9.32 1.03 5.72
N LEU A 122 9.72 0.14 4.81
CA LEU A 122 10.01 -1.22 5.26
C LEU A 122 11.06 -1.10 6.39
N PRO A 123 11.06 -1.98 7.40
CA PRO A 123 12.26 -2.14 8.21
C PRO A 123 13.44 -2.26 7.25
N PRO A 124 14.64 -1.74 7.59
CA PRO A 124 15.85 -2.10 6.87
C PRO A 124 15.79 -3.60 6.56
N GLU A 125 16.02 -3.99 5.31
CA GLU A 125 15.73 -5.36 4.83
C GLU A 125 16.30 -6.43 5.78
N GLU A 126 17.43 -6.14 6.39
CA GLU A 126 18.11 -6.93 7.42
C GLU A 126 17.28 -7.13 8.71
N GLU A 127 16.64 -6.08 9.25
CA GLU A 127 15.80 -6.16 10.47
C GLU A 127 14.54 -6.99 10.21
N PHE A 128 13.88 -6.79 9.06
CA PHE A 128 12.70 -7.58 8.71
C PHE A 128 13.07 -9.04 8.46
N LYS A 129 14.17 -9.28 7.73
CA LYS A 129 14.69 -10.62 7.46
C LYS A 129 15.04 -11.34 8.76
N TYR A 130 15.72 -10.66 9.69
CA TYR A 130 16.05 -11.21 11.00
C TYR A 130 14.80 -11.65 11.77
N LEU A 131 13.74 -10.83 11.80
CA LEU A 131 12.48 -11.19 12.47
C LEU A 131 11.79 -12.39 11.83
N LEU A 132 11.84 -12.48 10.50
CA LEU A 132 11.26 -13.60 9.76
C LEU A 132 12.04 -14.89 10.00
N GLU A 133 13.38 -14.84 9.95
CA GLU A 133 14.25 -15.97 10.30
C GLU A 133 14.02 -16.41 11.74
N TYR A 134 13.95 -15.47 12.69
CA TYR A 134 13.63 -15.77 14.08
C TYR A 134 12.28 -16.51 14.18
N ALA A 135 11.22 -16.01 13.55
CA ALA A 135 9.90 -16.63 13.61
C ALA A 135 9.81 -18.01 12.92
N HIS A 136 10.79 -18.37 12.10
CA HIS A 136 10.93 -19.71 11.54
C HIS A 136 11.67 -20.66 12.49
N ASP A 137 12.66 -20.14 13.21
CA ASP A 137 13.55 -20.94 14.07
C ASP A 137 13.00 -21.12 15.49
N ASP A 138 12.26 -20.14 16.01
CA ASP A 138 11.76 -20.10 17.39
C ASP A 138 10.53 -19.18 17.54
N TRP A 139 9.99 -19.08 18.76
CA TRP A 139 8.88 -18.20 19.08
C TRP A 139 9.35 -16.75 19.21
N LEU A 140 8.94 -15.93 18.24
CA LEU A 140 9.19 -14.50 18.23
C LEU A 140 8.26 -13.81 19.24
N GLY A 141 8.87 -13.14 20.23
CA GLY A 141 8.15 -12.35 21.24
C GLY A 141 8.19 -10.84 20.98
N PHE A 142 7.31 -10.09 21.65
CA PHE A 142 7.20 -8.65 21.46
C PHE A 142 8.45 -7.86 21.85
N SER A 143 9.29 -8.28 22.80
CA SER A 143 10.51 -7.52 23.13
C SER A 143 11.48 -7.45 21.94
N VAL A 144 11.52 -8.49 21.10
CA VAL A 144 12.36 -8.52 19.88
C VAL A 144 11.77 -7.58 18.81
N ILE A 145 10.46 -7.65 18.59
CA ILE A 145 9.74 -6.76 17.66
C ILE A 145 9.87 -5.30 18.09
N SER A 146 9.64 -5.01 19.38
CA SER A 146 9.75 -3.67 19.97
C SER A 146 11.18 -3.11 19.84
N GLY A 147 12.20 -3.97 19.97
CA GLY A 147 13.60 -3.62 19.71
C GLY A 147 13.84 -3.21 18.26
N ALA A 148 13.38 -4.01 17.30
CA ALA A 148 13.47 -3.67 15.87
C ALA A 148 12.73 -2.37 15.55
N VAL A 149 11.52 -2.18 16.08
CA VAL A 149 10.73 -0.94 15.90
C VAL A 149 11.46 0.29 16.44
N ALA A 150 12.09 0.19 17.61
CA ALA A 150 12.87 1.28 18.18
C ALA A 150 14.13 1.57 17.35
N SER A 151 14.79 0.55 16.80
CA SER A 151 15.92 0.65 15.86
C SER A 151 15.50 1.43 14.60
N ILE A 152 14.37 1.03 14.00
CA ILE A 152 13.83 1.62 12.76
C ILE A 152 13.46 3.10 12.94
N LEU A 153 12.72 3.43 14.00
CA LEU A 153 12.22 4.80 14.19
C LEU A 153 13.26 5.75 14.81
N GLY A 154 14.29 5.21 15.45
CA GLY A 154 15.33 5.98 16.10
C GLY A 154 14.87 6.72 17.36
N LYS A 155 15.77 7.54 17.90
CA LYS A 155 15.53 8.28 19.15
C LYS A 155 14.48 9.37 18.96
N GLY A 156 13.59 9.51 19.94
CA GLY A 156 12.57 10.58 19.97
C GLY A 156 11.23 10.21 19.32
N ALA A 157 11.09 8.98 18.83
CA ALA A 157 9.80 8.46 18.37
C ALA A 157 8.75 8.52 19.50
N SER A 158 7.55 9.01 19.16
CA SER A 158 6.43 9.05 20.10
C SER A 158 5.90 7.64 20.36
N GLN A 159 5.19 7.46 21.47
CA GLN A 159 4.51 6.19 21.74
C GLN A 159 3.50 5.81 20.64
N SER A 160 2.81 6.78 20.03
CA SER A 160 1.86 6.45 18.95
C SER A 160 2.60 5.92 17.73
N GLN A 161 3.74 6.52 17.37
CA GLN A 161 4.57 6.08 16.24
C GLN A 161 5.13 4.68 16.46
N LEU A 162 5.64 4.40 17.67
CA LEU A 162 6.14 3.08 18.05
C LEU A 162 5.05 2.00 17.92
N ARG A 163 3.84 2.28 18.44
CA ARG A 163 2.71 1.33 18.37
C ARG A 163 2.22 1.12 16.95
N GLU A 164 2.09 2.19 16.16
CA GLU A 164 1.66 2.11 14.77
C GLU A 164 2.65 1.28 13.94
N MET A 165 3.95 1.53 14.09
CA MET A 165 5.00 0.77 13.42
C MET A 165 5.01 -0.71 13.86
N THR A 166 4.81 -0.99 15.15
CA THR A 166 4.71 -2.36 15.67
C THR A 166 3.59 -3.13 14.96
N VAL A 167 2.39 -2.53 14.85
CA VAL A 167 1.25 -3.20 14.19
C VAL A 167 1.51 -3.38 12.70
N ARG A 168 2.12 -2.40 12.04
CA ARG A 168 2.49 -2.50 10.62
C ARG A 168 3.45 -3.66 10.40
N LEU A 169 4.53 -3.72 11.17
CA LEU A 169 5.55 -4.76 11.08
C LEU A 169 4.98 -6.17 11.30
N ILE A 170 4.08 -6.33 12.28
CA ILE A 170 3.36 -7.60 12.49
C ILE A 170 2.46 -7.91 11.28
N GLY A 171 1.81 -6.90 10.70
CA GLY A 171 1.04 -7.06 9.47
C GLY A 171 1.89 -7.58 8.31
N ASP A 172 3.10 -7.06 8.14
CA ASP A 172 4.03 -7.47 7.10
C ASP A 172 4.54 -8.92 7.35
N LEU A 173 4.82 -9.29 8.60
CA LEU A 173 5.16 -10.67 8.99
C LEU A 173 4.00 -11.64 8.69
N TYR A 174 2.75 -11.22 8.91
CA TYR A 174 1.56 -12.00 8.60
C TYR A 174 1.43 -12.32 7.11
N ASP A 175 1.78 -11.36 6.24
CA ASP A 175 1.81 -11.55 4.79
C ASP A 175 2.89 -12.56 4.36
N ARG A 176 3.90 -12.78 5.20
CA ARG A 176 4.95 -13.79 5.02
C ARG A 176 4.65 -15.13 5.71
N GLY A 177 3.44 -15.32 6.24
CA GLY A 177 3.01 -16.61 6.79
C GLY A 177 3.13 -16.74 8.31
N VAL A 178 3.71 -15.75 9.00
CA VAL A 178 3.78 -15.75 10.47
C VAL A 178 2.38 -15.64 11.07
N ARG A 179 2.14 -16.34 12.20
CA ARG A 179 0.88 -16.33 12.93
C ARG A 179 1.11 -16.02 14.40
N ALA A 180 0.20 -15.22 14.98
CA ALA A 180 0.10 -15.01 16.41
C ALA A 180 -0.59 -16.18 17.09
N GLY A 181 -0.21 -16.46 18.33
CA GLY A 181 -0.77 -17.53 19.12
C GLY A 181 -0.27 -17.52 20.55
N ASP A 182 -0.72 -18.51 21.29
CA ASP A 182 -0.37 -18.72 22.69
C ASP A 182 0.56 -19.93 22.81
N LEU A 183 1.56 -19.82 23.69
CA LEU A 183 2.35 -20.99 24.09
C LEU A 183 1.50 -21.89 24.97
N THR A 184 1.63 -23.20 24.77
CA THR A 184 0.92 -24.20 25.56
C THR A 184 1.90 -24.98 26.44
N SER A 185 1.38 -25.69 27.43
CA SER A 185 2.16 -26.62 28.25
C SER A 185 2.40 -27.97 27.58
N SER A 186 1.98 -28.17 26.32
CA SER A 186 2.10 -29.43 25.59
C SER A 186 3.38 -29.48 24.78
N ASP A 187 4.24 -30.46 25.03
CA ASP A 187 5.43 -30.69 24.20
C ASP A 187 5.09 -31.07 22.75
N ALA A 188 3.94 -31.71 22.53
CA ALA A 188 3.49 -32.11 21.20
C ALA A 188 2.89 -30.96 20.39
N HIS A 189 2.31 -29.97 21.09
CA HIS A 189 1.62 -28.82 20.49
C HIS A 189 1.99 -27.54 21.25
N PRO A 190 3.27 -27.15 21.27
CA PRO A 190 3.74 -26.10 22.19
C PRO A 190 3.27 -24.71 21.79
N PHE A 191 2.65 -24.56 20.62
CA PHE A 191 2.07 -23.33 20.13
C PHE A 191 0.64 -23.55 19.62
N ALA A 192 -0.29 -22.72 20.05
CA ALA A 192 -1.67 -22.69 19.60
C ALA A 192 -1.94 -21.40 18.80
N PRO A 193 -1.98 -21.45 17.46
CA PRO A 193 -2.26 -20.26 16.65
C PRO A 193 -3.68 -19.75 16.92
N TRP A 194 -3.84 -18.44 16.94
CA TRP A 194 -5.17 -17.83 17.03
C TRP A 194 -5.97 -18.13 15.76
N SER A 195 -7.24 -18.46 15.93
CA SER A 195 -8.17 -18.76 14.82
C SER A 195 -8.76 -17.51 14.17
N THR A 196 -8.05 -16.38 14.22
CA THR A 196 -8.50 -15.07 13.74
C THR A 196 -7.88 -14.73 12.40
N THR A 197 -8.58 -13.92 11.60
CA THR A 197 -8.02 -13.33 10.38
C THR A 197 -6.88 -12.34 10.72
N LYS A 198 -6.09 -11.95 9.72
CA LYS A 198 -5.06 -10.90 9.87
C LYS A 198 -5.65 -9.63 10.48
N GLY A 199 -6.77 -9.13 9.93
CA GLY A 199 -7.42 -7.91 10.40
C GLY A 199 -7.84 -8.00 11.87
N GLU A 200 -8.57 -9.05 12.24
CA GLU A 200 -9.01 -9.30 13.62
C GLU A 200 -7.84 -9.44 14.59
N THR A 201 -6.75 -10.11 14.17
CA THR A 201 -5.54 -10.26 14.98
C THR A 201 -4.89 -8.90 15.24
N LEU A 202 -4.69 -8.09 14.20
CA LEU A 202 -4.07 -6.77 14.34
C LEU A 202 -4.94 -5.85 15.20
N ASP A 203 -6.26 -5.93 15.08
CA ASP A 203 -7.19 -5.17 15.92
C ASP A 203 -7.13 -5.61 17.39
N ARG A 204 -7.06 -6.92 17.65
CA ARG A 204 -6.83 -7.45 19.00
C ARG A 204 -5.50 -6.94 19.58
N ILE A 205 -4.41 -7.03 18.82
CA ILE A 205 -3.09 -6.55 19.25
C ILE A 205 -3.11 -5.04 19.54
N ARG A 206 -3.75 -4.24 18.68
CA ARG A 206 -3.95 -2.79 18.93
C ARG A 206 -4.68 -2.56 20.25
N SER A 207 -5.77 -3.29 20.47
CA SER A 207 -6.60 -3.16 21.68
C SER A 207 -5.82 -3.53 22.94
N GLU A 208 -5.07 -4.64 22.94
CA GLU A 208 -4.25 -5.05 24.08
C GLU A 208 -3.10 -4.08 24.33
N MET A 209 -2.37 -3.67 23.28
CA MET A 209 -1.30 -2.68 23.43
C MET A 209 -1.81 -1.37 24.03
N ALA A 210 -2.99 -0.89 23.64
CA ALA A 210 -3.56 0.35 24.17
C ALA A 210 -3.79 0.33 25.70
N LYS A 211 -3.87 -0.87 26.31
CA LYS A 211 -4.00 -1.03 27.77
C LYS A 211 -2.67 -0.93 28.50
N LEU A 212 -1.55 -1.05 27.80
CA LEU A 212 -0.20 -1.06 28.37
C LEU A 212 0.38 0.36 28.45
N PRO A 213 1.18 0.68 29.50
CA PRO A 213 1.80 2.00 29.65
C PRO A 213 2.90 2.30 28.61
N GLY A 214 3.38 1.28 27.90
CA GLY A 214 4.40 1.37 26.86
C GLY A 214 4.23 0.29 25.79
N LEU A 215 5.30 0.03 25.03
CA LEU A 215 5.33 -1.13 24.14
C LEU A 215 5.26 -2.42 24.96
N PRO A 216 4.62 -3.47 24.42
CA PRO A 216 4.57 -4.79 25.06
C PRO A 216 5.96 -5.43 25.13
N ASP A 217 6.16 -6.19 26.19
CA ASP A 217 7.24 -7.17 26.34
C ASP A 217 6.81 -8.56 25.85
N SER A 218 7.79 -9.43 25.64
CA SER A 218 7.54 -10.83 25.27
C SER A 218 6.65 -11.53 26.30
N GLY A 219 5.53 -12.07 25.83
CA GLY A 219 4.53 -12.74 26.68
C GLY A 219 3.38 -11.85 27.17
N ASP A 220 3.44 -10.53 26.97
CA ASP A 220 2.36 -9.63 27.43
C ASP A 220 1.04 -9.83 26.67
N ILE A 221 1.12 -10.16 25.37
CA ILE A 221 -0.05 -10.24 24.48
C ILE A 221 -0.12 -11.62 23.82
N CYS A 222 0.93 -11.99 23.08
CA CYS A 222 1.03 -13.26 22.36
C CYS A 222 2.48 -13.53 21.91
N TRP A 223 2.64 -14.67 21.23
CA TRP A 223 3.86 -15.08 20.55
C TRP A 223 3.59 -15.24 19.05
N PHE A 224 4.65 -15.16 18.25
CA PHE A 224 4.59 -15.27 16.79
C PHE A 224 5.51 -16.40 16.31
N THR A 225 5.04 -17.20 15.36
CA THR A 225 5.87 -18.22 14.69
C THR A 225 5.30 -18.50 13.31
N VAL A 226 6.07 -19.12 12.44
CA VAL A 226 5.54 -19.81 11.26
C VAL A 226 5.10 -21.22 11.72
N PRO A 227 3.79 -21.54 11.67
CA PRO A 227 3.27 -22.83 12.13
C PRO A 227 3.52 -23.97 11.13
#